data_AF-A0A521N7S2-F1
#
_entry.id   AF-A0A521N7S2-F1
#
_cell.length_a   1.000
_cell.length_b   1.000
_cell.length_c   1.000
_cell.angle_alpha   90.00
_cell.angle_beta   90.00
_cell.angle_gamma   90.00
#
_symmetry.space_group_name_H-M   'P 1'
#
loop_
_entity.id
_entity.type
_entity.pdbx_description
1 polymer ?
#
loop_
_entity_poly.entity_id
_entity_poly.type
_entity_poly.pdbx_seq_one_letter_code
_entity_poly.pdbx_strand_id
1 'polypeptide(L)'
;MARKRWTPKEEITDALLRTREKRKWQLAYRRYVLEKLPSEAYAHYFGLDNATLRQWFECQFTAGLNWDNFGKAWQFDHILPATYFDYSVEEDLYLCWSFINLRVEPIDQEKNPENTIDLLSVKAYFTRLYEKTGLALCSKMLEKIRLIEAMSNREFPAIENFINQHKEQLESIGNLTREELASLNEGMPLASILLEREILRKFSAGQQA
;
A
#
# COMPACT_ATOMS: atom_id res chain seq x y z
N MET A 1 -5.80 52.11 -12.60
CA MET A 1 -5.81 50.85 -13.38
C MET A 1 -5.17 49.74 -12.54
N ALA A 2 -5.91 48.71 -12.16
CA ALA A 2 -5.36 47.60 -11.38
C ALA A 2 -4.42 46.75 -12.26
N ARG A 3 -3.14 46.64 -11.88
CA ARG A 3 -2.18 45.74 -12.54
C ARG A 3 -2.71 44.31 -12.43
N LYS A 4 -2.94 43.64 -13.57
CA LYS A 4 -3.19 42.19 -13.61
C LYS A 4 -2.00 41.50 -12.93
N ARG A 5 -2.26 40.80 -11.81
CA ARG A 5 -1.26 39.95 -11.16
C ARG A 5 -0.79 38.92 -12.18
N TRP A 6 0.52 38.82 -12.36
CA TRP A 6 1.13 37.80 -13.20
C TRP A 6 0.82 36.43 -12.58
N THR A 7 0.09 35.61 -13.32
CA THR A 7 -0.12 34.20 -12.98
C THR A 7 0.92 33.39 -13.74
N PRO A 8 1.76 32.59 -13.08
CA PRO A 8 2.66 31.67 -13.76
C PRO A 8 1.84 30.80 -14.72
N LYS A 9 2.31 30.63 -15.96
CA LYS A 9 1.77 29.60 -16.85
C LYS A 9 2.22 28.25 -16.29
N GLU A 10 1.35 27.62 -15.51
CA GLU A 10 1.57 26.28 -14.99
C GLU A 10 1.51 25.29 -16.16
N GLU A 11 2.57 24.51 -16.37
CA GLU A 11 2.59 23.45 -17.38
C GLU A 11 1.58 22.36 -16.99
N ILE A 12 0.72 21.99 -17.95
CA ILE A 12 -0.28 20.96 -17.75
C ILE A 12 0.42 19.60 -17.89
N THR A 13 0.76 18.98 -16.76
CA THR A 13 1.30 17.61 -16.69
C THR A 13 0.20 16.60 -16.37
N ASP A 14 0.40 15.33 -16.72
CA ASP A 14 -0.55 14.25 -16.39
C ASP A 14 -0.73 14.09 -14.88
N ALA A 15 0.34 14.27 -14.10
CA ALA A 15 0.29 14.26 -12.65
C ALA A 15 -0.61 15.38 -12.09
N LEU A 16 -0.53 16.57 -12.68
CA LEU A 16 -1.39 17.70 -12.32
C LEU A 16 -2.85 17.44 -12.67
N LEU A 17 -3.12 16.86 -13.85
CA LEU A 17 -4.47 16.47 -14.26
C LEU A 17 -5.08 15.44 -13.30
N ARG A 18 -4.36 14.37 -12.97
CA ARG A 18 -4.80 13.36 -11.99
C ARG A 18 -5.08 13.98 -10.61
N THR A 19 -4.23 14.89 -10.16
CA THR A 19 -4.42 15.59 -8.87
C THR A 19 -5.68 16.45 -8.88
N ARG A 20 -5.91 17.20 -9.97
CA ARG A 20 -7.11 18.03 -10.14
C ARG A 20 -8.38 17.17 -10.20
N GLU A 21 -8.31 16.05 -10.89
CA GLU A 21 -9.42 15.11 -11.00
C GLU A 21 -9.78 14.50 -9.64
N LYS A 22 -8.80 13.93 -8.92
CA LYS A 22 -8.98 13.45 -7.54
C LYS A 22 -9.62 14.50 -6.65
N ARG A 23 -9.18 15.76 -6.73
CA ARG A 23 -9.75 16.86 -5.93
C ARG A 23 -11.21 17.15 -6.28
N LYS A 24 -11.60 17.02 -7.55
CA LYS A 24 -13.00 17.17 -8.00
C LYS A 24 -13.90 16.13 -7.34
N TRP A 25 -13.47 14.87 -7.34
CA TRP A 25 -14.17 13.77 -6.68
C TRP A 25 -14.26 13.95 -5.16
N GLN A 26 -13.16 14.32 -4.50
CA GLN A 26 -13.15 14.59 -3.06
C GLN A 26 -14.14 15.72 -2.69
N LEU A 27 -14.20 16.78 -3.49
CA LEU A 27 -15.13 17.88 -3.26
C LEU A 27 -16.60 17.43 -3.43
N ALA A 28 -16.89 16.68 -4.48
CA ALA A 28 -18.23 16.11 -4.71
C ALA A 28 -18.64 15.19 -3.56
N TYR A 29 -17.75 14.29 -3.13
CA TYR A 29 -17.98 13.38 -2.02
C TYR A 29 -18.26 14.12 -0.71
N ARG A 30 -17.44 15.13 -0.38
CA ARG A 30 -17.61 15.96 0.82
C ARG A 30 -18.93 16.71 0.81
N ARG A 31 -19.29 17.36 -0.30
CA ARG A 31 -20.57 18.07 -0.43
C ARG A 31 -21.75 17.12 -0.30
N TYR A 32 -21.65 15.93 -0.88
CA TYR A 32 -22.67 14.91 -0.73
C TYR A 32 -22.81 14.53 0.74
N VAL A 33 -21.77 14.00 1.39
CA VAL A 33 -21.88 13.40 2.73
C VAL A 33 -22.03 14.44 3.85
N LEU A 34 -21.24 15.52 3.83
CA LEU A 34 -21.19 16.51 4.91
C LEU A 34 -22.31 17.54 4.80
N GLU A 35 -22.50 18.10 3.60
CA GLU A 35 -23.44 19.19 3.36
C GLU A 35 -24.82 18.67 2.94
N LYS A 36 -24.97 17.36 2.69
CA LYS A 36 -26.21 16.71 2.24
C LYS A 36 -26.74 17.29 0.92
N LEU A 37 -25.83 17.81 0.09
CA LEU A 37 -26.18 18.36 -1.22
C LEU A 37 -26.24 17.26 -2.28
N PRO A 38 -27.16 17.34 -3.24
CA PRO A 38 -27.22 16.38 -4.34
C PRO A 38 -25.95 16.47 -5.19
N SER A 39 -25.52 15.33 -5.71
CA SER A 39 -24.35 15.24 -6.57
C SER A 39 -24.60 14.21 -7.68
N GLU A 40 -25.58 14.49 -8.54
CA GLU A 40 -26.09 13.56 -9.57
C GLU A 40 -24.97 12.93 -10.42
N ALA A 41 -23.98 13.72 -10.82
CA ALA A 41 -22.85 13.24 -11.62
C ALA A 41 -21.88 12.29 -10.89
N TYR A 42 -21.99 12.14 -9.57
CA TYR A 42 -21.03 11.37 -8.76
C TYR A 42 -21.66 10.36 -7.80
N ALA A 43 -22.88 10.63 -7.33
CA ALA A 43 -23.48 9.90 -6.22
C ALA A 43 -23.66 8.41 -6.53
N HIS A 44 -23.86 8.04 -7.80
CA HIS A 44 -23.99 6.64 -8.21
C HIS A 44 -22.71 5.82 -8.00
N TYR A 45 -21.53 6.45 -7.96
CA TYR A 45 -20.26 5.76 -7.67
C TYR A 45 -20.06 5.45 -6.18
N PHE A 46 -20.81 6.10 -5.27
CA PHE A 46 -20.57 5.97 -3.83
C PHE A 46 -21.16 4.68 -3.23
N GLY A 47 -22.04 4.02 -3.98
CA GLY A 47 -22.59 2.70 -3.64
C GLY A 47 -23.69 2.70 -2.58
N LEU A 48 -23.98 3.83 -1.94
CA LEU A 48 -25.02 4.02 -0.94
C LEU A 48 -25.66 5.41 -1.12
N ASP A 49 -26.90 5.55 -0.67
CA ASP A 49 -27.54 6.85 -0.54
C ASP A 49 -26.91 7.68 0.60
N ASN A 50 -27.22 8.98 0.62
CA ASN A 50 -26.66 9.92 1.58
C ASN A 50 -26.88 9.51 3.05
N ALA A 51 -28.09 9.08 3.40
CA ALA A 51 -28.42 8.76 4.78
C ALA A 51 -27.66 7.51 5.23
N THR A 52 -27.62 6.48 4.38
CA THR A 52 -26.88 5.24 4.69
C THR A 52 -25.37 5.45 4.69
N LEU A 53 -24.82 6.30 3.81
CA LEU A 53 -23.40 6.69 3.87
C LEU A 53 -23.03 7.34 5.19
N ARG A 54 -23.91 8.22 5.72
CA ARG A 54 -23.64 8.87 7.00
C ARG A 54 -23.65 7.87 8.15
N GLN A 55 -24.60 6.93 8.16
CA GLN A 55 -24.60 5.84 9.13
C GLN A 55 -23.32 4.98 9.04
N TRP A 56 -22.85 4.72 7.81
CA TRP A 56 -21.62 3.99 7.55
C TRP A 56 -20.38 4.68 8.14
N PHE A 57 -20.29 6.02 8.08
CA PHE A 57 -19.19 6.75 8.71
C PHE A 57 -19.37 6.90 10.22
N GLU A 58 -20.60 7.11 10.70
CA GLU A 58 -20.89 7.24 12.13
C GLU A 58 -20.50 5.98 12.92
N CYS A 59 -20.66 4.78 12.35
CA CYS A 59 -20.26 3.54 13.02
C CYS A 59 -18.73 3.37 13.12
N GLN A 60 -17.95 4.20 12.41
CA GLN A 60 -16.49 4.21 12.46
C GLN A 60 -15.93 5.27 13.41
N PHE A 61 -16.77 6.17 13.95
CA PHE A 61 -16.31 7.19 14.89
C PHE A 61 -15.86 6.54 16.20
N THR A 62 -14.61 6.80 16.56
CA THR A 62 -14.04 6.48 17.88
C THR A 62 -14.23 7.66 18.84
N ALA A 63 -13.87 7.46 20.11
CA ALA A 63 -14.09 8.45 21.18
C ALA A 63 -13.54 9.84 20.79
N GLY A 64 -14.43 10.83 20.70
CA GLY A 64 -14.11 12.22 20.37
C GLY A 64 -14.31 12.60 18.90
N LEU A 65 -14.54 11.66 17.98
CA LEU A 65 -14.83 11.97 16.58
C LEU A 65 -16.34 12.24 16.37
N ASN A 66 -16.66 13.28 15.60
CA ASN A 66 -18.03 13.62 15.21
C ASN A 66 -18.05 14.50 13.95
N TRP A 67 -19.22 14.76 13.40
CA TRP A 67 -19.32 15.56 12.17
C TRP A 67 -18.78 16.99 12.29
N ASP A 68 -18.86 17.62 13.47
CA ASP A 68 -18.48 19.03 13.68
C ASP A 68 -16.96 19.23 13.69
N ASN A 69 -16.19 18.16 13.94
CA ASN A 69 -14.73 18.21 13.95
C ASN A 69 -14.07 17.59 12.71
N PHE A 70 -14.83 17.39 11.63
CA PHE A 70 -14.28 17.05 10.32
C PHE A 70 -13.24 18.10 9.86
N GLY A 71 -12.13 17.62 9.31
CA GLY A 71 -10.99 18.43 8.86
C GLY A 71 -10.11 18.97 10.01
N LYS A 72 -10.53 18.81 11.26
CA LYS A 72 -9.72 19.13 12.45
C LYS A 72 -9.23 17.88 13.17
N ALA A 73 -10.13 16.92 13.43
CA ALA A 73 -9.85 15.70 14.17
C ALA A 73 -9.88 14.44 13.29
N TRP A 74 -10.56 14.48 12.15
CA TRP A 74 -10.61 13.36 11.20
C TRP A 74 -10.93 13.83 9.77
N GLN A 75 -10.67 12.97 8.80
CA GLN A 75 -10.97 13.18 7.39
C GLN A 75 -11.41 11.87 6.71
N PHE A 76 -11.93 11.97 5.49
CA PHE A 76 -12.14 10.79 4.64
C PHE A 76 -10.80 10.30 4.10
N ASP A 77 -10.58 8.99 4.18
CA ASP A 77 -9.41 8.34 3.58
C ASP A 77 -9.82 7.09 2.81
N HIS A 78 -8.98 6.70 1.85
CA HIS A 78 -9.17 5.47 1.09
C HIS A 78 -8.43 4.32 1.78
N ILE A 79 -9.09 3.16 1.90
CA ILE A 79 -8.46 1.94 2.42
C ILE A 79 -7.45 1.41 1.39
N LEU A 80 -7.87 1.20 0.13
CA LEU A 80 -6.95 1.04 -1.00
C LEU A 80 -6.71 2.43 -1.62
N PRO A 81 -5.47 2.95 -1.62
CA PRO A 81 -5.20 4.30 -2.12
C PRO A 81 -5.71 4.55 -3.54
N ALA A 82 -6.31 5.73 -3.74
CA ALA A 82 -6.85 6.18 -5.02
C ALA A 82 -5.83 6.12 -6.20
N THR A 83 -4.54 6.10 -5.90
CA THR A 83 -3.44 5.98 -6.89
C THR A 83 -3.40 4.63 -7.60
N TYR A 84 -4.03 3.59 -7.04
CA TYR A 84 -4.12 2.27 -7.65
C TYR A 84 -5.30 2.13 -8.64
N PHE A 85 -6.10 3.18 -8.80
CA PHE A 85 -7.27 3.19 -9.67
C PHE A 85 -7.03 4.06 -10.90
N ASP A 86 -7.49 3.57 -12.04
CA ASP A 86 -7.52 4.27 -13.31
C ASP A 86 -8.84 5.01 -13.46
N TYR A 87 -8.77 6.34 -13.49
CA TYR A 87 -9.95 7.21 -13.54
C TYR A 87 -10.60 7.24 -14.94
N SER A 88 -9.93 6.67 -15.95
CA SER A 88 -10.51 6.45 -17.28
C SER A 88 -11.38 5.19 -17.37
N VAL A 89 -11.34 4.32 -16.35
CA VAL A 89 -12.11 3.08 -16.28
C VAL A 89 -13.25 3.25 -15.28
N GLU A 90 -14.49 3.06 -15.75
CA GLU A 90 -15.67 3.35 -14.94
C GLU A 90 -15.78 2.40 -13.73
N GLU A 91 -15.46 1.12 -13.90
CA GLU A 91 -15.45 0.12 -12.83
C GLU A 91 -14.46 0.49 -11.71
N ASP A 92 -13.33 1.08 -12.07
CA ASP A 92 -12.33 1.57 -11.12
C ASP A 92 -12.87 2.75 -10.32
N LEU A 93 -13.65 3.64 -10.94
CA LEU A 93 -14.31 4.73 -10.23
C LEU A 93 -15.35 4.21 -9.22
N TYR A 94 -16.16 3.21 -9.60
CA TYR A 94 -17.12 2.55 -8.70
C TYR A 94 -16.42 1.89 -7.51
N LEU A 95 -15.26 1.25 -7.70
CA LEU A 95 -14.51 0.66 -6.60
C LEU A 95 -13.78 1.70 -5.75
N CYS A 96 -13.14 2.68 -6.39
CA CYS A 96 -12.37 3.72 -5.71
C CYS A 96 -13.23 4.53 -4.74
N TRP A 97 -14.41 4.96 -5.19
CA TRP A 97 -15.29 5.88 -4.45
C TRP A 97 -16.44 5.19 -3.71
N SER A 98 -16.52 3.86 -3.76
CA SER A 98 -17.49 3.09 -2.98
C SER A 98 -17.28 3.29 -1.47
N PHE A 99 -18.38 3.27 -0.73
CA PHE A 99 -18.40 3.28 0.73
C PHE A 99 -17.46 2.23 1.37
N ILE A 100 -17.26 1.06 0.76
CA ILE A 100 -16.38 0.03 1.34
C ILE A 100 -14.89 0.40 1.26
N ASN A 101 -14.53 1.32 0.35
CA ASN A 101 -13.15 1.78 0.19
C ASN A 101 -12.89 3.09 0.93
N LEU A 102 -13.92 3.78 1.44
CA LEU A 102 -13.75 4.99 2.23
C LEU A 102 -13.96 4.75 3.72
N ARG A 103 -13.10 5.37 4.52
CA ARG A 103 -13.12 5.28 5.98
C ARG A 103 -13.00 6.63 6.66
N VAL A 104 -13.33 6.65 7.94
CA VAL A 104 -12.93 7.71 8.87
C VAL A 104 -11.45 7.52 9.22
N GLU A 105 -10.63 8.51 8.91
CA GLU A 105 -9.21 8.54 9.31
C GLU A 105 -8.98 9.68 10.31
N PRO A 106 -8.57 9.38 11.55
CA PRO A 106 -8.17 10.40 12.53
C PRO A 106 -6.99 11.22 12.00
N ILE A 107 -7.08 12.54 12.11
CA ILE A 107 -5.97 13.45 11.82
C ILE A 107 -5.13 13.51 13.10
N ASP A 108 -4.07 12.72 13.13
CA ASP A 108 -3.10 12.73 14.23
C ASP A 108 -1.93 13.64 13.85
N GLN A 109 -1.64 14.66 14.67
CA GLN A 109 -0.58 15.64 14.37
C GLN A 109 0.82 15.05 14.49
N GLU A 110 0.96 13.93 15.21
CA GLU A 110 2.24 13.26 15.46
C GLU A 110 2.51 12.06 14.54
N LYS A 111 1.53 11.64 13.73
CA LYS A 111 1.74 10.52 12.80
C LYS A 111 2.51 10.99 11.57
N ASN A 112 3.66 10.35 11.36
CA ASN A 112 4.41 10.47 10.12
C ASN A 112 3.53 10.11 8.91
N PRO A 113 3.62 10.85 7.79
CA PRO A 113 2.90 10.55 6.55
C PRO A 113 3.28 9.20 5.91
N GLU A 114 4.27 8.50 6.47
CA GLU A 114 4.81 7.23 6.00
C GLU A 114 4.12 5.99 6.56
N ASN A 115 2.89 6.11 7.10
CA ASN A 115 1.99 4.96 7.16
C ASN A 115 1.58 4.60 5.72
N THR A 116 2.55 4.10 4.96
CA THR A 116 2.37 3.47 3.67
C THR A 116 1.45 2.31 3.95
N ILE A 117 0.17 2.49 3.62
CA ILE A 117 -0.82 1.44 3.79
C ILE A 117 -0.30 0.25 2.98
N ASP A 118 0.12 -0.79 3.69
CA ASP A 118 0.68 -1.99 3.09
C ASP A 118 -0.45 -2.73 2.35
N LEU A 119 -0.24 -3.03 1.07
CA LEU A 119 -1.20 -3.76 0.24
C LEU A 119 -1.60 -5.09 0.90
N LEU A 120 -0.70 -5.72 1.66
CA LEU A 120 -0.98 -6.91 2.45
C LEU A 120 -2.06 -6.66 3.51
N SER A 121 -1.97 -5.52 4.22
CA SER A 121 -2.96 -5.12 5.24
C SER A 121 -4.33 -4.84 4.62
N VAL A 122 -4.35 -4.21 3.44
CA VAL A 122 -5.58 -3.92 2.69
C VAL A 122 -6.23 -5.21 2.20
N LYS A 123 -5.44 -6.12 1.65
CA LYS A 123 -5.91 -7.46 1.24
C LYS A 123 -6.51 -8.20 2.41
N ALA A 124 -5.81 -8.27 3.54
CA ALA A 124 -6.30 -8.93 4.75
C ALA A 124 -7.62 -8.30 5.26
N TYR A 125 -7.73 -6.96 5.21
CA TYR A 125 -8.96 -6.24 5.55
C TYR A 125 -10.14 -6.68 4.69
N PHE A 126 -10.02 -6.61 3.35
CA PHE A 126 -11.12 -6.96 2.44
C PHE A 126 -11.42 -8.47 2.43
N THR A 127 -10.41 -9.34 2.63
CA THR A 127 -10.61 -10.78 2.80
C THR A 127 -11.47 -11.05 4.02
N ARG A 128 -11.10 -10.50 5.19
CA ARG A 128 -11.88 -10.68 6.42
C ARG A 128 -13.30 -10.15 6.27
N LEU A 129 -13.47 -8.98 5.65
CA LEU A 129 -14.79 -8.39 5.45
C LEU A 129 -15.66 -9.27 4.53
N TYR A 130 -15.09 -9.79 3.44
CA TYR A 130 -15.79 -10.71 2.54
C TYR A 130 -16.18 -12.02 3.23
N GLU A 131 -15.24 -12.67 3.94
CA GLU A 131 -15.50 -13.93 4.66
C GLU A 131 -16.60 -13.79 5.72
N LYS A 132 -16.70 -12.62 6.38
CA LYS A 132 -17.67 -12.39 7.44
C LYS A 132 -19.04 -11.93 6.94
N THR A 133 -19.11 -11.28 5.79
CA THR A 133 -20.35 -10.61 5.32
C THR A 133 -20.89 -11.18 4.02
N GLY A 134 -20.08 -11.86 3.22
CA GLY A 134 -20.43 -12.31 1.87
C GLY A 134 -20.63 -11.18 0.86
N LEU A 135 -20.29 -9.92 1.20
CA LEU A 135 -20.55 -8.77 0.34
C LEU A 135 -19.73 -8.84 -0.95
N ALA A 136 -20.40 -9.03 -2.09
CA ALA A 136 -19.76 -9.20 -3.40
C ALA A 136 -18.81 -8.06 -3.79
N LEU A 137 -19.05 -6.83 -3.30
CA LEU A 137 -18.18 -5.69 -3.56
C LEU A 137 -16.77 -5.87 -2.97
N CYS A 138 -16.66 -6.57 -1.83
CA CYS A 138 -15.35 -6.91 -1.25
C CYS A 138 -14.60 -7.90 -2.15
N SER A 139 -15.29 -8.85 -2.77
CA SER A 139 -14.69 -9.77 -3.76
C SER A 139 -14.17 -9.00 -4.98
N LYS A 140 -14.90 -8.00 -5.49
CA LYS A 140 -14.41 -7.15 -6.59
C LYS A 140 -13.16 -6.37 -6.19
N MET A 141 -13.11 -5.85 -4.96
CA MET A 141 -11.92 -5.16 -4.44
C MET A 141 -10.72 -6.11 -4.31
N LEU A 142 -10.94 -7.35 -3.87
CA LEU A 142 -9.89 -8.37 -3.80
C LEU A 142 -9.33 -8.71 -5.19
N GLU A 143 -10.18 -8.76 -6.21
CA GLU A 143 -9.73 -8.96 -7.58
C GLU A 143 -8.90 -7.76 -8.08
N LYS A 144 -9.30 -6.53 -7.75
CA LYS A 144 -8.49 -5.34 -8.05
C LYS A 144 -7.10 -5.42 -7.41
N ILE A 145 -7.03 -5.83 -6.15
CA ILE A 145 -5.76 -6.04 -5.42
C ILE A 145 -4.90 -7.11 -6.11
N ARG A 146 -5.50 -8.24 -6.51
CA ARG A 146 -4.79 -9.31 -7.23
C ARG A 146 -4.17 -8.82 -8.53
N LEU A 147 -4.88 -7.97 -9.29
CA LEU A 147 -4.35 -7.39 -10.53
C LEU A 147 -3.17 -6.45 -10.25
N ILE A 148 -3.25 -5.64 -9.19
CA ILE A 148 -2.15 -4.76 -8.75
C ILE A 148 -0.91 -5.58 -8.37
N GLU A 149 -1.09 -6.69 -7.64
CA GLU A 149 -0.01 -7.62 -7.28
C GLU A 149 0.64 -8.21 -8.54
N ALA A 150 -0.17 -8.66 -9.52
CA ALA A 150 0.32 -9.23 -10.76
C ALA A 150 1.10 -8.21 -11.61
N MET A 151 0.67 -6.94 -11.65
CA MET A 151 1.38 -5.86 -12.35
C MET A 151 2.70 -5.47 -11.67
N SER A 152 2.78 -5.63 -10.35
CA SER A 152 3.97 -5.30 -9.55
C SER A 152 5.02 -6.40 -9.58
N ASN A 153 4.61 -7.64 -9.89
CA ASN A 153 5.49 -8.79 -9.99
C ASN A 153 6.34 -8.71 -11.26
N ARG A 154 7.42 -7.94 -11.19
CA ARG A 154 8.43 -7.88 -12.25
C ARG A 154 9.38 -9.05 -12.10
N GLU A 155 9.61 -9.77 -13.19
CA GLU A 155 10.68 -10.76 -13.25
C GLU A 155 12.04 -10.04 -13.19
N PHE A 156 13.01 -10.66 -12.53
CA PHE A 156 14.37 -10.14 -12.47
C PHE A 156 15.36 -11.20 -12.96
N PRO A 157 15.36 -11.54 -14.27
CA PRO A 157 16.11 -12.70 -14.78
C PRO A 157 17.61 -12.63 -14.50
N ALA A 158 18.21 -11.43 -14.47
CA ALA A 158 19.62 -11.26 -14.13
C ALA A 158 19.93 -11.68 -12.68
N ILE A 159 19.06 -11.33 -11.74
CA ILE A 159 19.20 -11.70 -10.32
C ILE A 159 18.95 -13.20 -10.17
N GLU A 160 17.89 -13.71 -10.79
CA GLU A 160 17.54 -15.13 -10.79
C GLU A 160 18.69 -15.98 -11.35
N ASN A 161 19.25 -15.58 -12.49
CA ASN A 161 20.39 -16.26 -13.10
C ASN A 161 21.64 -16.22 -12.22
N PHE A 162 21.95 -15.07 -11.60
CA PHE A 162 23.07 -14.96 -10.67
C PHE A 162 22.91 -15.93 -9.49
N ILE A 163 21.73 -15.95 -8.86
CA ILE A 163 21.45 -16.87 -7.74
C ILE A 163 21.58 -18.32 -8.20
N ASN A 164 21.00 -18.68 -9.35
CA ASN A 164 21.05 -20.04 -9.87
C ASN A 164 22.48 -20.49 -10.21
N GLN A 165 23.31 -19.62 -10.78
CA GLN A 165 24.70 -19.92 -11.12
C GLN A 165 25.60 -20.06 -9.89
N HIS A 166 25.31 -19.33 -8.80
CA HIS A 166 26.15 -19.28 -7.61
C HIS A 166 25.52 -19.94 -6.38
N LYS A 167 24.45 -20.72 -6.54
CA LYS A 167 23.62 -21.21 -5.43
C LYS A 167 24.41 -21.89 -4.32
N GLU A 168 25.19 -22.92 -4.64
CA GLU A 168 25.95 -23.69 -3.65
C GLU A 168 26.99 -22.80 -2.93
N GLN A 169 27.62 -21.89 -3.66
CA GLN A 169 28.58 -20.94 -3.11
C GLN A 169 27.88 -19.96 -2.14
N LEU A 170 26.73 -19.40 -2.53
CA LEU A 170 25.95 -18.47 -1.71
C LEU A 170 25.46 -19.15 -0.42
N GLU A 171 24.93 -20.37 -0.51
CA GLU A 171 24.50 -21.16 0.66
C GLU A 171 25.68 -21.51 1.57
N SER A 172 26.85 -21.82 1.00
CA SER A 172 28.06 -22.08 1.79
C SER A 172 28.54 -20.83 2.53
N ILE A 173 28.57 -19.67 1.84
CA ILE A 173 28.95 -18.38 2.42
C ILE A 173 27.97 -17.97 3.53
N GLY A 174 26.66 -18.18 3.33
CA GLY A 174 25.63 -17.87 4.31
C GLY A 174 25.73 -18.67 5.62
N ASN A 175 26.48 -19.78 5.61
CA ASN A 175 26.73 -20.62 6.78
C ASN A 175 28.11 -20.42 7.42
N LEU A 176 28.89 -19.42 6.97
CA LEU A 176 30.16 -19.09 7.58
C LEU A 176 29.97 -18.33 8.90
N THR A 177 30.87 -18.58 9.84
CA THR A 177 31.04 -17.74 11.03
C THR A 177 31.57 -16.35 10.66
N ARG A 178 31.54 -15.43 11.62
CA ARG A 178 32.04 -14.07 11.42
C ARG A 178 33.52 -14.06 11.02
N GLU A 179 34.32 -14.90 11.67
CA GLU A 179 35.76 -15.02 11.46
C GLU A 179 36.06 -15.64 10.08
N GLU A 180 35.37 -16.72 9.71
CA GLU A 180 35.49 -17.35 8.40
C GLU A 180 35.08 -16.39 7.26
N LEU A 181 34.00 -15.62 7.45
CA LEU A 181 33.58 -14.62 6.47
C LEU A 181 34.60 -13.47 6.34
N ALA A 182 35.23 -13.06 7.44
CA ALA A 182 36.31 -12.06 7.41
C ALA A 182 37.51 -12.58 6.60
N SER A 183 37.95 -13.82 6.83
CA SER A 183 39.02 -14.44 6.06
C SER A 183 38.67 -14.58 4.57
N LEU A 184 37.42 -14.91 4.24
CA LEU A 184 36.94 -14.94 2.85
C LEU A 184 37.06 -13.55 2.20
N ASN A 185 36.68 -12.48 2.93
CA ASN A 185 36.76 -11.11 2.45
C ASN A 185 38.22 -10.61 2.31
N GLU A 186 39.14 -11.15 3.09
CA GLU A 186 40.59 -10.90 2.97
C GLU A 186 41.23 -11.66 1.80
N GLY A 187 40.45 -12.49 1.09
CA GLY A 187 40.89 -13.19 -0.12
C GLY A 187 41.25 -14.66 0.09
N MET A 188 41.01 -15.23 1.28
CA MET A 188 41.16 -16.66 1.50
C MET A 188 40.11 -17.43 0.66
N PRO A 189 40.48 -18.44 -0.13
CA PRO A 189 39.51 -19.19 -0.92
C PRO A 189 38.48 -19.91 -0.05
N LEU A 190 37.19 -19.86 -0.45
CA LEU A 190 36.10 -20.52 0.27
C LEU A 190 36.37 -22.02 0.54
N ALA A 191 36.94 -22.73 -0.43
CA ALA A 191 37.30 -24.14 -0.28
C ALA A 191 38.31 -24.37 0.86
N SER A 192 39.26 -23.46 1.06
CA SER A 192 40.25 -23.54 2.14
C SER A 192 39.60 -23.38 3.50
N ILE A 193 38.69 -22.42 3.62
CA ILE A 193 37.93 -22.15 4.85
C ILE A 193 37.07 -23.36 5.23
N LEU A 194 36.33 -23.92 4.26
CA LEU A 194 35.48 -25.09 4.49
C LEU A 194 36.29 -26.33 4.89
N LEU A 195 37.48 -26.50 4.31
CA LEU A 195 38.39 -27.58 4.66
C LEU A 195 38.91 -27.44 6.09
N GLU A 196 39.34 -26.23 6.49
CA GLU A 196 39.79 -25.95 7.85
C GLU A 196 38.69 -26.26 8.88
N ARG A 197 37.44 -25.85 8.57
CA ARG A 197 36.26 -26.17 9.39
C ARG A 197 36.04 -27.67 9.55
N GLU A 198 36.14 -28.43 8.45
CA GLU A 198 35.95 -29.88 8.49
C GLU A 198 37.05 -30.57 9.32
N ILE A 199 38.29 -30.12 9.18
CA ILE A 199 39.43 -30.61 9.96
C ILE A 199 39.20 -30.36 11.45
N LEU A 200 38.92 -29.12 11.86
CA LEU A 200 38.66 -28.76 13.25
C LEU A 200 37.51 -29.57 13.86
N ARG A 201 36.43 -29.76 13.09
CA ARG A 201 35.31 -30.59 13.50
C ARG A 201 35.73 -32.04 13.76
N LYS A 202 36.50 -32.67 12.86
CA LYS A 202 37.00 -34.04 13.04
C LYS A 202 37.91 -34.17 14.26
N PHE A 203 38.79 -33.21 14.51
CA PHE A 203 39.66 -33.19 15.69
C PHE A 203 38.87 -33.04 17.00
N SER A 204 37.85 -32.16 17.03
CA SER A 204 36.99 -31.99 18.21
C SER A 204 36.14 -33.24 18.51
N ALA A 205 35.72 -33.99 17.48
CA ALA A 205 34.94 -35.21 17.64
C ALA A 205 35.80 -36.40 18.11
N GLY A 206 37.08 -36.45 17.72
CA GLY A 206 38.02 -37.51 18.13
C GLY A 206 38.55 -37.38 19.55
N GLN A 207 38.46 -36.21 20.18
CA GLN A 207 38.86 -35.99 21.58
C GLN A 207 37.77 -36.32 22.62
N GLN A 208 36.54 -36.64 22.17
CA GLN A 208 35.43 -37.04 23.04
C GLN A 208 35.15 -38.56 23.05
N ALA A 209 36.00 -39.36 22.38
CA ALA A 209 35.89 -40.82 22.30
C ALA A 209 36.94 -41.52 23.17
#